data_AF-T0NGE6-F1
#
_entry.id   AF-T0NGE6-F1
#
_cell.length_a   1.000
_cell.length_b   1.000
_cell.length_c   1.000
_cell.angle_alpha   90.00
_cell.angle_beta   90.00
_cell.angle_gamma   90.00
#
_symmetry.space_group_name_H-M   'P 1'
#
loop_
_entity.id
_entity.type
_entity.pdbx_description
1 polymer ?
#
loop_
_entity_poly.entity_id
_entity_poly.type
_entity_poly.pdbx_seq_one_letter_code
_entity_poly.pdbx_strand_id
1 'polypeptide(L)' 'MMGDKLSKMKKRSKYMIVTGIVLLLISIPTFVDYNMFPTYSANIGPHQISSWISFFFTFVGFVLLIMAFGEEDI' A
#
# COMPACT_ATOMS: atom_id res chain seq x y z
N MET A 1 -31.62 0.77 -11.27
CA MET A 1 -30.62 -0.24 -10.82
C MET A 1 -29.19 0.00 -11.31
N MET A 2 -28.95 0.81 -12.36
CA MET A 2 -27.59 1.14 -12.83
C MET A 2 -26.86 2.12 -11.90
N GLY A 3 -27.56 3.15 -11.39
CA GLY A 3 -26.96 4.21 -10.55
C GLY A 3 -26.39 3.72 -9.20
N ASP A 4 -26.99 2.69 -8.59
CA ASP A 4 -26.51 2.13 -7.32
C ASP A 4 -25.20 1.35 -7.46
N LYS A 5 -24.92 0.78 -8.65
CA LYS A 5 -23.65 0.09 -8.90
C LYS A 5 -22.51 1.10 -9.04
N LEU A 6 -22.75 2.19 -9.77
CA LEU A 6 -21.77 3.24 -9.99
C LEU A 6 -21.41 3.96 -8.68
N SER A 7 -22.39 4.26 -7.83
CA SER A 7 -22.13 4.91 -6.53
C SER A 7 -21.32 4.01 -5.58
N LYS A 8 -21.58 2.70 -5.59
CA LYS A 8 -20.81 1.71 -4.83
C LYS A 8 -19.37 1.57 -5.35
N MET A 9 -19.17 1.59 -6.67
CA MET A 9 -17.84 1.56 -7.29
C MET A 9 -17.01 2.77 -6.88
N LYS A 10 -17.55 4.00 -7.02
CA LYS A 10 -16.86 5.22 -6.58
C LYS A 10 -16.53 5.23 -5.08
N LYS A 11 -17.46 4.74 -4.25
CA LYS A 11 -17.21 4.62 -2.80
C LYS A 11 -16.09 3.63 -2.50
N ARG A 12 -16.06 2.47 -3.19
CA ARG A 12 -15.00 1.46 -3.06
C ARG A 12 -13.66 2.03 -3.49
N SER A 13 -13.60 2.66 -4.66
CA SER A 13 -12.39 3.29 -5.17
C SER A 13 -11.82 4.31 -4.17
N LYS A 14 -12.66 5.20 -3.63
CA LYS A 14 -12.24 6.15 -2.60
C LYS A 14 -11.62 5.48 -1.37
N TYR A 15 -12.17 4.37 -0.89
CA TYR A 15 -11.57 3.62 0.22
C TYR A 15 -10.22 2.99 -0.18
N MET A 16 -10.10 2.46 -1.40
CA MET A 16 -8.85 1.90 -1.90
C MET A 16 -7.77 2.98 -2.03
N ILE A 17 -8.12 4.18 -2.51
CA ILE A 17 -7.20 5.33 -2.57
C ILE A 17 -6.70 5.68 -1.16
N VAL A 18 -7.62 5.86 -0.21
CA VAL A 18 -7.27 6.23 1.16
C VAL A 18 -6.40 5.16 1.80
N THR A 19 -6.77 3.88 1.66
CA THR A 19 -6.01 2.75 2.22
C THR A 19 -4.62 2.66 1.60
N GLY A 20 -4.52 2.83 0.28
CA GLY A 20 -3.25 2.84 -0.44
C GLY A 20 -2.31 3.94 0.06
N ILE A 21 -2.82 5.18 0.19
CA ILE A 21 -2.05 6.31 0.72
C ILE A 21 -1.57 6.03 2.15
N VAL A 22 -2.45 5.53 3.02
CA VAL A 22 -2.10 5.25 4.42
C VAL A 22 -1.01 4.18 4.51
N LEU A 23 -1.11 3.10 3.73
CA LEU A 23 -0.08 2.05 3.69
C LEU A 23 1.28 2.59 3.22
N LEU A 24 1.29 3.49 2.24
CA LEU A 24 2.51 4.15 1.77
C LEU A 24 3.08 5.09 2.84
N LEU A 25 2.26 5.86 3.55
CA LEU A 25 2.74 6.75 4.61
C LEU A 25 3.39 5.97 5.76
N ILE A 26 2.80 4.84 6.15
CA ILE A 26 3.33 3.97 7.21
C ILE A 26 4.65 3.31 6.80
N SER A 27 4.90 3.12 5.51
CA SER A 27 6.15 2.51 5.05
C SER A 27 7.32 3.49 4.90
N ILE A 28 7.07 4.80 4.85
CA ILE A 28 8.13 5.82 4.70
C ILE A 28 9.19 5.76 5.81
N PRO A 29 8.84 5.75 7.12
CA PRO A 29 9.84 5.79 8.19
C PRO A 29 10.85 4.65 8.09
N THR A 30 10.37 3.47 7.72
CA THR A 30 11.18 2.26 7.60
C THR A 30 12.19 2.34 6.46
N PHE A 31 11.92 3.08 5.38
CA PHE A 31 12.92 3.33 4.33
C PHE A 31 13.91 4.45 4.67
N VAL A 32 13.53 5.36 5.58
CA VAL A 32 14.42 6.42 6.05
C VAL A 32 15.40 5.89 7.09
N ASP A 33 14.90 5.05 8.01
CA ASP A 33 15.66 4.58 9.17
C ASP A 33 16.42 3.27 8.91
N TYR A 34 16.01 2.49 7.91
CA TYR A 34 16.63 1.20 7.57
C TYR A 34 17.10 1.14 6.12
N ASN A 35 18.05 0.25 5.86
CA ASN A 35 18.50 -0.03 4.50
C ASN A 35 17.30 -0.47 3.65
N MET A 36 17.10 0.25 2.52
CA MET A 36 15.98 0.07 1.59
C MET A 36 15.80 -1.38 1.12
N PHE A 37 16.90 -2.14 1.07
CA PHE A 37 16.89 -3.55 0.76
C PHE A 37 17.25 -4.38 2.00
N PRO A 38 16.39 -5.31 2.43
CA PRO A 38 16.71 -6.20 3.53
C PRO A 38 17.90 -7.09 3.15
N THR A 39 18.96 -7.03 3.95
CA THR A 39 20.13 -7.90 3.81
C THR A 39 19.82 -9.27 4.39
N TYR A 40 20.00 -10.36 3.63
CA TYR A 40 19.94 -11.72 4.14
C TYR A 40 21.16 -11.99 5.05
N SER A 41 21.06 -11.59 6.31
CA SER A 41 22.02 -11.92 7.37
C SER A 41 21.41 -13.03 8.23
N ALA A 42 22.22 -13.99 8.68
CA ALA A 42 21.78 -15.08 9.56
C ALA A 42 21.25 -14.59 10.92
N ASN A 43 21.49 -13.32 11.26
CA ASN A 43 20.88 -12.64 12.41
C ASN A 43 19.66 -11.83 11.94
N ILE A 44 18.48 -12.46 11.95
CA ILE A 44 17.20 -11.80 11.66
C ILE A 44 16.80 -10.97 12.87
N GLY A 45 17.24 -9.72 12.90
CA GLY A 45 16.83 -8.76 13.92
C GLY A 45 15.42 -8.18 13.65
N PRO A 46 14.75 -7.60 14.66
CA PRO A 46 13.44 -6.95 14.50
C PRO A 46 13.38 -5.91 13.38
N HIS A 47 14.50 -5.23 13.13
CA HIS A 47 14.68 -4.22 12.08
C HIS A 47 14.62 -4.79 10.65
N GLN A 48 14.99 -6.07 10.45
CA GLN A 48 14.88 -6.71 9.14
C GLN A 48 13.42 -7.05 8.83
N ILE A 49 12.70 -7.56 9.84
CA ILE A 49 11.27 -7.90 9.72
C ILE A 49 10.45 -6.64 9.44
N SER A 50 10.71 -5.52 10.13
CA SER A 50 10.03 -4.25 9.87
C SER A 50 10.25 -3.77 8.43
N SER A 51 11.48 -3.87 7.91
CA SER A 51 11.81 -3.51 6.52
C SER A 51 11.01 -4.35 5.50
N TRP A 52 10.88 -5.66 5.72
CA TRP A 52 10.06 -6.54 4.86
C TRP A 52 8.57 -6.20 4.92
N ILE A 53 8.03 -5.92 6.12
CA ILE A 53 6.62 -5.53 6.29
C ILE A 53 6.35 -4.21 5.57
N SER A 54 7.24 -3.24 5.67
CA SER A 54 7.07 -1.94 5.02
C SER A 54 7.26 -2.02 3.50
N PHE A 55 8.15 -2.87 3.02
CA PHE A 55 8.22 -3.18 1.58
C PHE A 55 6.89 -3.77 1.09
N PHE A 56 6.33 -4.73 1.82
CA PHE A 56 5.03 -5.31 1.50
C PHE A 56 3.89 -4.28 1.50
N PHE A 57 3.80 -3.42 2.53
CA PHE A 57 2.80 -2.34 2.57
C PHE A 57 2.96 -1.35 1.42
N THR A 58 4.19 -1.07 1.00
CA THR A 58 4.46 -0.21 -0.15
C THR A 58 3.92 -0.83 -1.43
N PHE A 59 4.24 -2.11 -1.66
CA PHE A 59 3.75 -2.85 -2.81
C PHE A 59 2.22 -2.89 -2.85
N VAL A 60 1.57 -3.30 -1.75
CA VAL A 60 0.10 -3.35 -1.67
C VAL A 60 -0.51 -1.96 -1.84
N GLY A 61 0.07 -0.93 -1.23
CA GLY A 61 -0.41 0.44 -1.32
C GLY A 61 -0.41 0.97 -2.76
N PHE A 62 0.67 0.70 -3.51
CA PHE A 62 0.74 1.04 -4.93
C PHE A 62 -0.28 0.28 -5.77
N VAL A 63 -0.46 -1.02 -5.56
CA VAL A 63 -1.44 -1.83 -6.29
C VAL A 63 -2.86 -1.30 -6.06
N LEU A 64 -3.22 -0.96 -4.82
CA LEU A 64 -4.52 -0.40 -4.50
C LEU A 64 -4.77 0.93 -5.21
N LEU A 65 -3.76 1.80 -5.30
CA LEU A 65 -3.88 3.07 -6.02
C LEU A 65 -4.09 2.86 -7.51
N ILE A 66 -3.33 1.95 -8.14
CA ILE A 66 -3.49 1.63 -9.56
C ILE A 66 -4.91 1.09 -9.84
N MET A 67 -5.39 0.16 -9.02
CA MET A 67 -6.74 -0.39 -9.17
C MET A 67 -7.82 0.68 -8.97
N ALA A 68 -7.66 1.54 -7.97
CA ALA A 68 -8.62 2.59 -7.67
C ALA A 68 -8.69 3.66 -8.75
N PHE A 69 -7.54 4.07 -9.31
CA PHE A 69 -7.51 4.98 -10.45
C PHE A 69 -8.12 4.33 -11.70
N GLY A 70 -7.86 3.05 -11.94
CA GLY A 70 -8.53 2.30 -13.00
C GLY A 70 -10.05 2.24 -12.83
N GLU A 71 -10.56 2.20 -11.60
CA GLU A 71 -12.00 2.23 -11.32
C GLU A 71 -12.65 3.62 -11.43
N GLU A 72 -11.90 4.70 -11.24
CA GLU A 72 -12.44 6.07 -11.39
C GLU A 72 -12.42 6.56 -12.84
N ASP A 73 -11.56 5.97 -13.68
CA ASP A 73 -11.47 6.28 -15.12
C ASP A 73 -12.54 5.56 -15.96
N ILE A 74 -13.21 4.53 -15.40
CA ILE A 74 -14.31 3.76 -16.02
C ILE A 74 -15.67 4.36 -15.66
#